data_AF-L7RXV4-F1
#
_entry.id   AF-L7RXV4-F1
#
_cell.length_a   1.000
_cell.length_b   1.000
_cell.length_c   1.000
_cell.angle_alpha   90.00
_cell.angle_beta   90.00
_cell.angle_gamma   90.00
#
_symmetry.space_group_name_H-M   'P 1'
#
loop_
_entity.id
_entity.type
_entity.pdbx_description
1 polymer ?
#
loop_
_entity_poly.entity_id
_entity_poly.type
_entity_poly.pdbx_seq_one_letter_code
_entity_poly.pdbx_strand_id
1 'polypeptide(L)'
;MAGGMAFTTMSVEDHPRGPEDTPVFANWMSVGPGYFDVLDIDIVEGRPIENQDGARDTRGVVVSDNFARRWWPDTSPIGRRLGLAGGGTDGEDWWEIVGVAEDVHQMSLEEAPE
;
A
#
# COMPACT_ATOMS: atom_id res chain seq x y z
N MET A 1 2.12 4.02 19.30
CA MET A 1 0.87 3.36 18.85
C MET A 1 1.30 2.19 17.97
N ALA A 2 1.13 0.96 18.42
CA ALA A 2 1.48 -0.23 17.62
C ALA A 2 0.45 -0.36 16.49
N GLY A 3 0.89 -0.29 15.24
CA GLY A 3 0.03 -0.47 14.07
C GLY A 3 -0.43 -1.92 13.99
N GLY A 4 -1.73 -2.17 14.09
CA GLY A 4 -2.30 -3.49 13.87
C GLY A 4 -2.30 -3.82 12.37
N MET A 5 -1.84 -5.02 12.02
CA MET A 5 -1.95 -5.54 10.66
C MET A 5 -3.43 -5.82 10.36
N ALA A 6 -3.98 -5.14 9.35
CA ALA A 6 -5.34 -5.37 8.89
C ALA A 6 -5.29 -5.85 7.43
N PHE A 7 -5.95 -6.97 7.14
CA PHE A 7 -6.19 -7.39 5.77
C PHE A 7 -7.41 -6.65 5.22
N THR A 8 -7.30 -6.07 4.04
CA THR A 8 -8.43 -5.39 3.39
C THR A 8 -8.54 -5.79 1.93
N THR A 9 -9.78 -5.80 1.40
CA THR A 9 -9.99 -5.94 -0.04
C THR A 9 -9.43 -4.70 -0.73
N MET A 10 -8.64 -4.93 -1.78
CA MET A 10 -7.99 -3.90 -2.55
C MET A 10 -8.50 -3.87 -4.00
N SER A 11 -8.77 -2.66 -4.48
CA SER A 11 -8.99 -2.33 -5.88
C SER A 11 -7.79 -1.58 -6.45
N VAL A 12 -7.54 -1.75 -7.75
CA VAL A 12 -6.50 -1.01 -8.49
C VAL A 12 -7.21 -0.29 -9.63
N GLU A 13 -7.06 1.03 -9.73
CA GLU A 13 -7.91 1.85 -10.63
C GLU A 13 -7.91 1.37 -12.09
N ASP A 14 -6.74 0.95 -12.59
CA ASP A 14 -6.57 0.49 -13.98
C ASP A 14 -6.82 -1.01 -14.18
N HIS A 15 -7.10 -1.75 -13.11
CA HIS A 15 -7.40 -3.18 -13.16
C HIS A 15 -8.75 -3.46 -12.52
N PRO A 16 -9.86 -3.02 -13.15
CA PRO A 16 -11.20 -3.26 -12.65
C PRO A 16 -11.48 -4.77 -12.56
N ARG A 17 -12.15 -5.18 -11.48
CA ARG A 17 -12.52 -6.57 -11.20
C ARG A 17 -14.00 -6.78 -11.43
N GLY A 18 -14.36 -7.90 -12.03
CA GLY A 18 -15.74 -8.35 -12.14
C GLY A 18 -16.27 -8.93 -10.82
N PRO A 19 -17.59 -9.06 -10.67
CA PRO A 19 -18.22 -9.63 -9.48
C PRO A 19 -17.89 -11.12 -9.27
N GLU A 20 -17.47 -11.84 -10.31
CA GLU A 20 -16.98 -13.23 -10.23
C GLU A 20 -15.48 -13.37 -9.92
N ASP A 21 -14.71 -12.27 -9.93
CA ASP A 21 -13.28 -12.34 -9.67
C ASP A 21 -12.98 -12.55 -8.18
N THR A 22 -11.96 -13.36 -7.91
CA THR A 22 -11.46 -13.55 -6.54
C THR A 22 -11.02 -12.19 -5.97
N PRO A 23 -11.51 -11.79 -4.78
CA PRO A 23 -11.03 -10.60 -4.11
C PRO A 23 -9.53 -10.65 -3.90
N VAL A 24 -8.83 -9.53 -4.12
CA VAL A 24 -7.42 -9.43 -3.72
C VAL A 24 -7.38 -8.76 -2.37
N PHE A 25 -6.68 -9.43 -1.47
CA PHE A 25 -6.38 -8.90 -0.16
C PHE A 25 -5.00 -8.25 -0.20
N ALA A 26 -4.90 -7.08 0.41
CA ALA A 26 -3.63 -6.43 0.67
C ALA A 26 -3.42 -6.29 2.17
N ASN A 27 -2.17 -6.50 2.58
CA ASN A 27 -1.70 -6.06 3.88
C ASN A 27 -1.43 -4.57 3.79
N TRP A 28 -1.95 -3.81 4.74
CA TRP A 28 -1.63 -2.40 4.86
C TRP A 28 -1.36 -2.05 6.33
N MET A 29 -0.53 -1.03 6.52
CA MET A 29 -0.15 -0.52 7.83
C MET A 29 -0.08 0.99 7.74
N SER A 30 -0.72 1.69 8.68
CA SER A 30 -0.52 3.12 8.84
C SER A 30 0.84 3.38 9.48
N VAL A 31 1.68 4.12 8.79
CA VAL A 31 3.02 4.52 9.26
C VAL A 31 3.12 6.03 9.38
N GLY A 32 3.99 6.50 10.27
CA GLY A 32 4.31 7.92 10.38
C GLY A 32 5.50 8.33 9.50
N PRO A 33 5.78 9.63 9.38
CA PRO A 33 6.98 10.12 8.72
C PRO A 33 8.25 9.56 9.37
N GLY A 34 9.26 9.29 8.55
CA GLY A 34 10.54 8.74 9.00
C GLY A 34 10.53 7.23 9.29
N TYR A 35 9.40 6.54 9.07
CA TYR A 35 9.31 5.09 9.27
C TYR A 35 10.34 4.33 8.42
N PHE A 36 10.44 4.68 7.14
CA PHE A 36 11.36 4.04 6.19
C PHE A 36 12.81 4.28 6.58
N ASP A 37 13.17 5.52 6.96
CA ASP A 37 14.52 5.86 7.44
C ASP A 37 14.90 5.09 8.71
N VAL A 38 13.96 4.94 9.66
CA VAL A 38 14.20 4.24 10.92
C VAL A 38 14.44 2.75 10.72
N LEU A 39 13.80 2.16 9.71
CA LEU A 39 13.94 0.75 9.37
C LEU A 39 14.99 0.48 8.29
N ASP A 40 15.72 1.51 7.84
CA ASP A 40 16.70 1.42 6.76
C ASP A 40 16.10 0.78 5.50
N ILE A 41 14.89 1.25 5.13
CA ILE A 41 14.16 0.81 3.95
C ILE A 41 14.27 1.90 2.89
N ASP A 42 14.92 1.60 1.77
CA ASP A 42 15.08 2.54 0.67
C ASP A 42 13.77 2.74 -0.10
N ILE A 43 13.49 4.01 -0.44
CA ILE A 43 12.47 4.37 -1.43
C ILE A 43 13.13 4.34 -2.82
N VAL A 44 12.76 3.35 -3.63
CA VAL A 44 13.31 3.14 -4.98
C VAL A 44 12.74 4.11 -6.01
N GLU A 45 11.51 4.59 -5.78
CA GLU A 45 10.85 5.55 -6.66
C GLU A 45 9.92 6.47 -5.85
N GLY A 46 9.83 7.74 -6.21
CA GLY A 46 8.92 8.70 -5.57
C GLY A 46 9.44 9.21 -4.22
N ARG A 47 8.57 9.22 -3.21
CA ARG A 47 8.86 9.77 -1.87
C ARG A 47 8.30 8.87 -0.75
N PRO A 48 8.88 8.93 0.47
CA PRO A 48 8.28 8.29 1.64
C PRO A 48 6.97 8.96 2.05
N ILE A 49 6.26 8.32 2.98
CA ILE A 49 5.06 8.87 3.63
C ILE A 49 5.40 10.12 4.44
N GLU A 50 4.60 11.16 4.27
CA GLU A 50 4.65 12.44 4.96
C GLU A 50 3.41 12.66 5.84
N ASN A 51 3.46 13.66 6.74
CA ASN A 51 2.36 13.92 7.69
C ASN A 51 1.00 14.18 7.02
N GLN A 52 1.02 14.77 5.83
CA GLN A 52 -0.18 15.10 5.07
C GLN A 52 -0.85 13.87 4.46
N ASP A 53 -0.13 12.75 4.31
CA ASP A 53 -0.61 11.60 3.54
C ASP A 53 -1.72 10.80 4.24
N GLY A 54 -2.05 11.15 5.49
CA GLY A 54 -3.18 10.58 6.24
C GLY A 54 -4.48 11.37 6.12
N ALA A 55 -4.46 12.58 5.55
CA ALA A 55 -5.66 13.40 5.43
C ALA A 55 -6.51 12.97 4.23
N ARG A 56 -7.83 13.15 4.33
CA ARG A 56 -8.82 12.65 3.36
C ARG A 56 -8.53 13.07 1.91
N ASP A 57 -8.05 14.30 1.72
CA ASP A 57 -7.81 14.89 0.39
C ASP A 57 -6.39 14.64 -0.15
N THR A 58 -5.50 14.08 0.67
CA THR A 58 -4.07 13.87 0.35
C THR A 58 -3.62 12.46 0.67
N ARG A 59 -4.53 11.48 0.65
CA ARG A 59 -4.25 10.07 1.00
C ARG A 59 -3.12 9.49 0.14
N GLY A 60 -1.95 9.32 0.74
CA GLY A 60 -0.75 8.78 0.10
C GLY A 60 -0.42 7.38 0.61
N VAL A 61 -0.01 6.49 -0.28
CA VAL A 61 0.46 5.14 0.04
C VAL A 61 1.81 4.87 -0.60
N VAL A 62 2.64 4.10 0.10
CA VAL A 62 3.88 3.54 -0.45
C VAL A 62 3.68 2.04 -0.61
N VAL A 63 4.05 1.51 -1.78
CA VAL A 63 3.94 0.08 -2.11
C VAL A 63 5.32 -0.55 -2.20
N SER A 64 5.42 -1.88 -2.10
CA SER A 64 6.69 -2.57 -2.34
C SER A 64 7.02 -2.67 -3.83
N ASP A 65 8.29 -2.85 -4.16
CA ASP A 65 8.76 -3.06 -5.54
C ASP A 65 8.13 -4.30 -6.19
N ASN A 66 7.97 -5.41 -5.46
CA ASN A 66 7.23 -6.58 -5.95
C ASN A 66 5.79 -6.23 -6.33
N PHE A 67 5.10 -5.47 -5.48
CA PHE A 67 3.73 -5.04 -5.74
C PHE A 67 3.66 -4.18 -7.00
N ALA A 68 4.56 -3.20 -7.13
CA ALA A 68 4.65 -2.34 -8.31
C ALA A 68 4.84 -3.17 -9.59
N ARG A 69 5.80 -4.09 -9.60
CA ARG A 69 6.09 -4.97 -10.76
C ARG A 69 4.94 -5.90 -11.10
N ARG A 70 4.12 -6.31 -10.13
CA ARG A 70 2.98 -7.19 -10.38
C ARG A 70 1.84 -6.49 -11.12
N TRP A 71 1.58 -5.23 -10.81
CA TRP A 71 0.47 -4.46 -11.40
C TRP A 71 0.90 -3.58 -12.56
N TRP A 72 2.15 -3.07 -12.54
CA TRP A 72 2.70 -2.18 -13.55
C TRP A 72 4.14 -2.60 -13.90
N PRO A 73 4.33 -3.77 -14.54
CA PRO A 73 5.67 -4.32 -14.82
C PRO A 73 6.55 -3.40 -15.68
N ASP A 74 5.93 -2.63 -16.58
CA ASP A 74 6.62 -1.80 -17.58
C ASP A 74 6.33 -0.30 -17.40
N THR A 75 5.74 0.12 -16.28
CA THR A 75 5.35 1.52 -16.08
C THR A 75 5.42 1.93 -14.62
N SER A 76 5.75 3.20 -14.36
CA SER A 76 5.72 3.76 -13.01
C SER A 76 4.32 3.61 -12.38
N PRO A 77 4.24 3.16 -11.12
CA PRO A 77 3.00 3.14 -10.34
C PRO A 77 2.70 4.50 -9.71
N ILE A 78 3.65 5.45 -9.70
CA ILE A 78 3.50 6.74 -9.02
C ILE A 78 2.34 7.54 -9.63
N GLY A 79 1.50 8.11 -8.75
CA GLY A 79 0.31 8.88 -9.12
C GLY A 79 -0.94 8.02 -9.41
N ARG A 80 -0.80 6.70 -9.50
CA ARG A 80 -1.93 5.78 -9.65
C ARG A 80 -2.59 5.52 -8.31
N ARG A 81 -3.82 4.99 -8.34
CA ARG A 81 -4.64 4.86 -7.13
C ARG A 81 -5.04 3.43 -6.76
N LEU A 82 -5.07 3.20 -5.45
CA LEU A 82 -5.55 1.98 -4.81
C LEU A 82 -6.80 2.28 -3.99
N GLY A 83 -7.82 1.45 -4.15
CA GLY A 83 -8.99 1.46 -3.29
C GLY A 83 -8.76 0.52 -2.12
N LEU A 84 -8.77 1.03 -0.89
CA LEU A 84 -8.60 0.25 0.34
C LEU A 84 -9.90 0.34 1.16
N ALA A 85 -10.31 -0.77 1.81
CA ALA A 85 -11.53 -0.86 2.64
C ALA A 85 -12.86 -1.05 1.88
N GLY A 86 -12.94 -2.06 1.02
CA GLY A 86 -14.20 -2.75 0.70
C GLY A 86 -15.30 -1.96 -0.01
N GLY A 87 -15.01 -0.76 -0.52
CA GLY A 87 -15.97 0.08 -1.21
C GLY A 87 -16.01 -0.19 -2.71
N GLY A 88 -16.42 -1.38 -3.17
CA GLY A 88 -16.62 -1.65 -4.61
C GLY A 88 -17.76 -0.86 -5.28
N THR A 89 -18.28 0.20 -4.67
CA THR A 89 -19.37 1.04 -5.18
C THR A 89 -19.27 2.46 -4.61
N ASP A 90 -19.35 3.48 -5.49
CA ASP A 90 -19.63 4.91 -5.24
C ASP A 90 -19.36 5.39 -3.79
N GLY A 91 -18.06 5.55 -3.45
CA GLY A 91 -17.64 6.00 -2.12
C GLY A 91 -16.18 5.67 -1.76
N GLU A 92 -15.34 5.30 -2.72
CA GLU A 92 -13.97 4.84 -2.52
C GLU A 92 -13.06 5.92 -1.92
N ASP A 93 -12.48 5.64 -0.75
CA ASP A 93 -11.30 6.33 -0.26
C ASP A 93 -10.11 5.84 -1.10
N TRP A 94 -9.89 6.48 -2.25
CA TRP A 94 -8.73 6.25 -3.09
C TRP A 94 -7.45 6.75 -2.41
N TRP A 95 -6.39 5.96 -2.50
CA TRP A 95 -5.05 6.28 -2.03
C TRP A 95 -4.12 6.39 -3.22
N GLU A 96 -3.44 7.51 -3.36
CA GLU A 96 -2.45 7.74 -4.41
C GLU A 96 -1.12 7.11 -4.03
N ILE A 97 -0.51 6.37 -4.95
CA ILE A 97 0.83 5.82 -4.78
C ILE A 97 1.83 6.97 -4.91
N VAL A 98 2.46 7.35 -3.79
CA VAL A 98 3.45 8.44 -3.72
C VAL A 98 4.89 7.95 -3.73
N GLY A 99 5.08 6.65 -3.47
CA GLY A 99 6.40 6.03 -3.48
C GLY A 99 6.37 4.52 -3.64
N VAL A 100 7.51 3.98 -4.01
CA VAL A 100 7.81 2.55 -4.05
C VAL A 100 8.98 2.30 -3.10
N ALA A 101 8.81 1.42 -2.14
CA ALA A 101 9.87 0.97 -1.24
C ALA A 101 10.52 -0.31 -1.78
N GLU A 102 11.79 -0.53 -1.45
CA GLU A 102 12.42 -1.83 -1.69
C GLU A 102 11.66 -2.96 -0.98
N ASP A 103 11.77 -4.18 -1.52
CA ASP A 103 11.14 -5.34 -0.91
C ASP A 103 11.86 -5.73 0.39
N VAL A 104 11.32 -5.25 1.51
CA VAL A 104 11.77 -5.68 2.82
C VAL A 104 11.26 -7.09 3.08
N HIS A 105 12.17 -8.02 3.33
CA HIS A 105 11.81 -9.29 3.94
C HIS A 105 11.38 -9.00 5.38
N GLN A 106 10.12 -8.61 5.59
CA GLN A 106 9.54 -8.69 6.92
C GLN A 106 9.57 -10.16 7.30
N MET A 107 10.57 -10.54 8.12
CA MET A 107 10.47 -11.74 8.92
C MET A 107 9.12 -11.67 9.61
N SER A 108 8.27 -12.63 9.27
CA SER A 108 7.07 -13.00 10.03
C SER A 108 7.32 -12.72 11.50
N LEU A 109 6.58 -11.75 12.08
CA LEU A 109 6.49 -11.61 13.54
C LEU A 109 5.47 -12.60 14.11
N GLU A 110 5.33 -13.77 13.48
CA GLU A 110 4.71 -14.96 14.05
C GLU A 110 5.85 -15.96 14.35
N GLU A 111 6.50 -15.75 15.49
CA GLU A 111 7.12 -16.83 16.23
C GLU A 111 6.34 -16.91 17.54
N ALA A 112 5.28 -17.74 17.55
CA ALA A 112 4.72 -18.19 18.82
C ALA A 112 5.81 -19.02 19.52
N PRO A 113 6.18 -18.71 20.77
CA PRO A 113 7.15 -19.51 21.49
C PRO A 113 6.56 -20.90 21.76
N GLU A 114 7.31 -21.95 21.42
CA GLU A 114 7.13 -23.29 22.01
C GLU A 114 7.62 -23.28 23.46
#